data_AF-A0AAN4UCR1-F1
#
_entry.id   AF-A0AAN4UCR1-F1
#
_cell.length_a   1.000
_cell.length_b   1.000
_cell.length_c   1.000
_cell.angle_alpha   90.00
_cell.angle_beta   90.00
_cell.angle_gamma   90.00
#
_symmetry.space_group_name_H-M   'P 1'
#
loop_
_entity.id
_entity.type
_entity.pdbx_description
1 polymer ?
#
loop_
_entity_poly.entity_id
_entity_poly.type
_entity_poly.pdbx_seq_one_letter_code
_entity_poly.pdbx_strand_id
1 'polypeptide(L)'
;MSFSKIALASLKYHRRMTAFYIFFLAISFVLLFVIDSLKISLPYIYSHIEDLLTSSGYSLEKQSILTSIQEPTEAVNRYYSLIKRAATLSFAAVFLIYFFTCQMVREKEFLIWKRSGSSTLSWVRFNLLETFFPLLVFILIFTIATMVFQRFFVGIILQLHLKIIESLNGTQTVTEQFDSENLDHLVVRFPRTNQALIQSVLLPSKEWAKILFMALGQTIRNFVLFIFPIQISAIGIHHYWRHKL
;
A
#
# COMPACT_ATOMS: atom_id res chain seq x y z
N MET A 1 14.51 21.43 28.97
CA MET A 1 13.25 20.66 28.75
C MET A 1 13.46 19.79 27.52
N SER A 2 13.14 18.48 27.57
CA SER A 2 13.40 17.57 26.43
C SER A 2 12.46 17.84 25.24
N PHE A 3 13.00 17.86 24.01
CA PHE A 3 12.23 18.05 22.77
C PHE A 3 11.03 17.11 22.65
N SER A 4 11.15 15.88 23.12
CA SER A 4 10.07 14.89 23.13
C SER A 4 8.88 15.33 23.99
N LYS A 5 9.14 15.95 25.16
CA LYS A 5 8.07 16.45 26.04
C LYS A 5 7.35 17.64 25.41
N ILE A 6 8.09 18.52 24.74
CA ILE A 6 7.53 19.69 24.05
C ILE A 6 6.69 19.23 22.83
N ALA A 7 7.17 18.24 22.07
CA ALA A 7 6.43 17.69 20.93
C ALA A 7 5.10 17.04 21.36
N LEU A 8 5.10 16.25 22.43
CA LEU A 8 3.87 15.66 22.99
C LEU A 8 2.89 16.72 23.51
N ALA A 9 3.40 17.78 24.15
CA ALA A 9 2.56 18.91 24.57
C ALA A 9 1.98 19.67 23.37
N SER A 10 2.77 19.84 22.31
CA SER A 10 2.34 20.46 21.05
C SER A 10 1.20 19.70 20.39
N LEU A 11 1.25 18.36 20.36
CA LEU A 11 0.15 17.53 19.84
C LEU A 11 -1.17 17.79 20.57
N LYS A 12 -1.12 18.03 21.89
CA LYS A 12 -2.32 18.33 22.68
C LYS A 12 -2.84 19.74 22.37
N TYR A 13 -1.95 20.69 22.15
CA TYR A 13 -2.28 22.07 21.81
C TYR A 13 -2.86 22.19 20.38
N HIS A 14 -2.30 21.47 19.41
CA HIS A 14 -2.70 21.44 18.00
C HIS A 14 -3.63 20.27 17.65
N ARG A 15 -4.52 19.88 18.59
CA ARG A 15 -5.36 18.67 18.49
C ARG A 15 -6.11 18.53 17.16
N ARG A 16 -6.60 19.64 16.59
CA ARG A 16 -7.32 19.62 15.30
C ARG A 16 -6.39 19.22 14.14
N MET A 17 -5.19 19.81 14.06
CA MET A 17 -4.19 19.45 13.05
C MET A 17 -3.78 17.99 13.22
N THR A 18 -3.48 17.58 14.46
CA THR A 18 -3.14 16.18 14.76
C THR A 18 -4.25 15.21 14.34
N ALA A 19 -5.53 15.55 14.58
CA ALA A 19 -6.65 14.70 14.16
C ALA A 19 -6.74 14.58 12.63
N PHE A 20 -6.60 15.69 11.90
CA PHE A 20 -6.56 15.66 10.43
C PHE A 20 -5.38 14.84 9.92
N TYR A 21 -4.18 15.01 10.49
CA TYR A 21 -3.01 14.21 10.15
C TYR A 21 -3.26 12.71 10.35
N ILE A 22 -3.82 12.30 11.50
CA ILE A 22 -4.14 10.90 11.77
C ILE A 22 -5.18 10.35 10.77
N PHE A 23 -6.20 11.15 10.41
CA PHE A 23 -7.21 10.73 9.45
C PHE A 23 -6.64 10.51 8.05
N PHE A 24 -5.86 11.48 7.54
CA PHE A 24 -5.18 11.34 6.24
C PHE A 24 -4.16 10.20 6.26
N LEU A 25 -3.44 10.04 7.36
CA LEU A 25 -2.51 8.93 7.57
C LEU A 25 -3.23 7.59 7.47
N ALA A 26 -4.37 7.43 8.16
CA ALA A 26 -5.13 6.19 8.17
C ALA A 26 -5.62 5.80 6.77
N ILE A 27 -6.27 6.73 6.05
CA ILE A 27 -6.78 6.47 4.70
C ILE A 27 -5.63 6.10 3.75
N SER A 28 -4.58 6.92 3.75
CA SER A 28 -3.45 6.72 2.84
C SER A 28 -2.72 5.40 3.14
N PHE A 29 -2.58 5.05 4.42
CA PHE A 29 -1.90 3.84 4.84
C PHE A 29 -2.69 2.60 4.46
N VAL A 30 -4.00 2.56 4.73
CA VAL A 30 -4.87 1.45 4.31
C VAL A 30 -4.80 1.26 2.81
N LEU A 31 -4.90 2.34 2.03
CA LEU A 31 -4.93 2.26 0.58
C LEU A 31 -3.59 1.76 0.01
N LEU A 32 -2.46 2.30 0.49
CA LEU A 32 -1.13 1.80 0.08
C LEU A 32 -0.87 0.37 0.54
N PHE A 33 -1.32 0.00 1.75
CA PHE A 33 -1.20 -1.37 2.25
C PHE A 33 -1.95 -2.37 1.38
N VAL A 34 -3.17 -2.04 0.94
CA VAL A 34 -3.94 -2.88 0.02
C VAL A 34 -3.23 -3.01 -1.32
N ILE A 35 -2.74 -1.91 -1.90
CA ILE A 35 -2.02 -1.94 -3.19
C ILE A 35 -0.71 -2.74 -3.07
N ASP A 36 0.06 -2.54 -2.00
CA ASP A 36 1.30 -3.29 -1.74
C ASP A 36 1.00 -4.78 -1.58
N SER A 37 -0.09 -5.13 -0.87
CA SER A 37 -0.53 -6.52 -0.71
C SER A 37 -0.94 -7.15 -2.03
N LEU A 38 -1.68 -6.45 -2.89
CA LEU A 38 -2.04 -6.93 -4.24
C LEU A 38 -0.79 -7.18 -5.10
N LYS A 39 0.15 -6.23 -5.09
CA LYS A 39 1.38 -6.33 -5.87
C LYS A 39 2.30 -7.45 -5.39
N ILE A 40 2.43 -7.64 -4.08
CA ILE A 40 3.29 -8.68 -3.50
C ILE A 40 2.65 -10.05 -3.62
N SER A 41 1.32 -10.17 -3.50
CA SER A 41 0.65 -11.48 -3.61
C SER A 41 0.62 -12.02 -5.03
N LEU A 42 0.56 -11.16 -6.06
CA LEU A 42 0.40 -11.60 -7.45
C LEU A 42 1.47 -12.63 -7.91
N PRO A 43 2.79 -12.42 -7.69
CA PRO A 43 3.80 -13.41 -8.05
C PRO A 43 3.69 -14.72 -7.27
N TYR A 44 3.27 -14.67 -6.00
CA TYR A 44 3.09 -15.88 -5.18
C TYR A 44 1.90 -16.70 -5.68
N ILE A 45 0.81 -16.04 -6.07
CA ILE A 45 -0.34 -16.71 -6.68
C ILE A 45 0.10 -17.37 -7.99
N TYR A 46 0.85 -16.65 -8.83
CA TYR A 46 1.35 -17.18 -10.10
C TYR A 46 2.31 -18.38 -9.92
N SER A 47 3.27 -18.31 -9.00
CA SER A 47 4.20 -19.43 -8.76
C SER A 47 3.45 -20.66 -8.24
N HIS A 48 2.45 -20.47 -7.38
CA HIS A 48 1.65 -21.58 -6.87
C HIS A 48 0.81 -22.24 -7.97
N ILE A 49 0.32 -21.46 -8.93
CA ILE A 49 -0.35 -21.97 -10.13
C ILE A 49 0.61 -22.80 -10.97
N GLU A 50 1.83 -22.31 -11.18
CA GLU A 50 2.86 -23.02 -11.95
C GLU A 50 3.24 -24.35 -11.29
N ASP A 51 3.39 -24.39 -9.96
CA ASP A 51 3.66 -25.61 -9.20
C ASP A 51 2.51 -26.62 -9.30
N LEU A 52 1.26 -26.14 -9.21
CA LEU A 52 0.07 -26.98 -9.36
C LEU A 52 -0.03 -27.58 -10.77
N LEU A 53 0.22 -26.80 -11.83
CA LEU A 53 0.23 -27.30 -13.21
C LEU A 53 1.37 -28.32 -13.45
N THR A 54 2.50 -28.13 -12.77
CA THR A 54 3.66 -29.05 -12.89
C THR A 54 3.41 -30.37 -12.16
N SER A 55 2.80 -30.32 -10.99
CA SER A 55 2.49 -31.51 -10.17
C SER A 55 1.33 -32.35 -10.72
N SER A 56 0.43 -31.75 -11.50
CA SER A 56 -0.77 -32.41 -12.06
C SER A 56 -0.55 -33.12 -13.40
N GLY A 57 0.70 -33.18 -13.92
CA GLY A 57 1.04 -34.01 -15.07
C GLY A 57 0.70 -33.44 -16.46
N TYR A 58 0.34 -32.15 -16.56
CA TYR A 58 -0.01 -31.47 -17.82
C TYR A 58 1.19 -31.16 -18.74
N SER A 59 2.10 -32.10 -18.97
CA SER A 59 3.38 -31.83 -19.66
C SER A 59 3.25 -31.29 -21.10
N LEU A 60 2.21 -31.67 -21.84
CA LEU A 60 2.00 -31.28 -23.25
C LEU A 60 1.29 -29.92 -23.43
N GLU A 61 0.40 -29.53 -22.53
CA GLU A 61 -0.33 -28.24 -22.59
C GLU A 61 0.22 -27.18 -21.62
N LYS A 62 1.21 -27.54 -20.78
CA LYS A 62 1.79 -26.63 -19.77
C LYS A 62 2.28 -25.32 -20.37
N GLN A 63 2.99 -25.36 -21.50
CA GLN A 63 3.59 -24.16 -22.10
C GLN A 63 2.51 -23.20 -22.62
N SER A 64 1.45 -23.71 -23.26
CA SER A 64 0.36 -22.88 -23.79
C SER A 64 -0.50 -22.29 -22.68
N ILE A 65 -0.78 -23.06 -21.63
CA ILE A 65 -1.53 -22.60 -20.44
C ILE A 65 -0.73 -21.56 -19.65
N LEU A 66 0.58 -21.76 -19.46
CA LEU A 66 1.41 -20.75 -18.77
C LEU A 66 1.51 -19.46 -19.58
N THR A 67 1.68 -19.56 -20.90
CA THR A 67 1.76 -18.37 -21.77
C THR A 67 0.44 -17.59 -21.76
N SER A 68 -0.71 -18.27 -21.74
CA SER A 68 -2.04 -17.63 -21.68
C SER A 68 -2.36 -17.00 -20.33
N ILE A 69 -1.71 -17.42 -19.25
CA ILE A 69 -1.83 -16.81 -17.90
C ILE A 69 -0.81 -15.68 -17.71
N GLN A 70 0.38 -15.80 -18.31
CA GLN A 70 1.48 -14.86 -18.12
C GLN A 70 1.15 -13.46 -18.65
N GLU A 71 0.62 -13.34 -19.88
CA GLU A 71 0.31 -12.04 -20.47
C GLU A 71 -0.75 -11.25 -19.66
N PRO A 72 -1.89 -11.84 -19.25
CA PRO A 72 -2.84 -11.20 -18.34
C PRO A 72 -2.23 -10.84 -16.97
N THR A 73 -1.36 -11.70 -16.42
CA THR A 73 -0.69 -11.44 -15.14
C THR A 73 0.24 -10.24 -15.23
N GLU A 74 0.96 -10.09 -16.34
CA GLU A 74 1.79 -8.92 -16.60
C GLU A 74 0.96 -7.64 -16.73
N ALA A 75 -0.19 -7.69 -17.43
CA ALA A 75 -1.10 -6.56 -17.55
C ALA A 75 -1.63 -6.10 -16.18
N VAL A 76 -2.03 -7.04 -15.32
CA VAL A 76 -2.47 -6.78 -13.94
C VAL A 76 -1.34 -6.20 -13.10
N ASN A 77 -0.11 -6.72 -13.22
CA ASN A 77 1.05 -6.18 -12.50
C ASN A 77 1.39 -4.74 -12.93
N ARG A 78 1.28 -4.43 -14.24
CA ARG A 78 1.43 -3.06 -14.75
C ARG A 78 0.35 -2.16 -14.18
N TYR A 79 -0.89 -2.62 -14.14
CA TYR A 79 -2.02 -1.89 -13.55
C TYR A 79 -1.79 -1.57 -12.06
N TYR A 80 -1.39 -2.55 -11.25
CA TYR A 80 -1.02 -2.32 -9.84
C TYR A 80 0.13 -1.33 -9.68
N SER A 81 1.12 -1.40 -10.56
CA SER A 81 2.26 -0.48 -10.53
C SER A 81 1.85 0.96 -10.88
N LEU A 82 0.94 1.14 -11.83
CA LEU A 82 0.40 2.45 -12.20
C LEU A 82 -0.45 3.05 -11.08
N ILE A 83 -1.39 2.27 -10.52
CA ILE A 83 -2.20 2.71 -9.38
C ILE A 83 -1.32 3.07 -8.19
N LYS A 84 -0.31 2.24 -7.87
CA LYS A 84 0.63 2.55 -6.79
C LYS A 84 1.32 3.90 -6.99
N ARG A 85 1.82 4.16 -8.21
CA ARG A 85 2.49 5.42 -8.55
C ARG A 85 1.52 6.61 -8.44
N ALA A 86 0.32 6.48 -8.99
CA ALA A 86 -0.70 7.51 -8.93
C ALA A 86 -1.13 7.84 -7.49
N ALA A 87 -1.40 6.81 -6.69
CA ALA A 87 -1.75 6.95 -5.27
C ALA A 87 -0.61 7.63 -4.50
N THR A 88 0.63 7.20 -4.72
CA THR A 88 1.81 7.78 -4.07
C THR A 88 1.97 9.28 -4.40
N LEU A 89 1.84 9.66 -5.68
CA LEU A 89 1.92 11.06 -6.10
C LEU A 89 0.79 11.91 -5.51
N SER A 90 -0.44 11.38 -5.52
CA SER A 90 -1.60 12.04 -4.91
C SER A 90 -1.38 12.28 -3.41
N PHE A 91 -0.93 11.26 -2.67
CA PHE A 91 -0.62 11.40 -1.25
C PHE A 91 0.52 12.39 -1.02
N ALA A 92 1.59 12.34 -1.82
CA ALA A 92 2.69 13.28 -1.69
C ALA A 92 2.23 14.73 -1.84
N ALA A 93 1.37 15.02 -2.82
CA ALA A 93 0.79 16.34 -3.03
C ALA A 93 -0.10 16.78 -1.85
N VAL A 94 -1.00 15.91 -1.38
CA VAL A 94 -1.92 16.22 -0.27
C VAL A 94 -1.14 16.46 1.04
N PHE A 95 -0.16 15.61 1.36
CA PHE A 95 0.69 15.80 2.54
C PHE A 95 1.55 17.07 2.43
N LEU A 96 2.05 17.40 1.23
CA LEU A 96 2.81 18.63 1.03
C LEU A 96 1.96 19.86 1.31
N ILE A 97 0.75 19.92 0.74
CA ILE A 97 -0.21 21.00 0.99
C ILE A 97 -0.54 21.07 2.48
N TYR A 98 -0.87 19.94 3.10
CA TYR A 98 -1.18 19.86 4.52
C TYR A 98 -0.05 20.41 5.40
N PHE A 99 1.18 19.94 5.22
CA PHE A 99 2.32 20.40 6.02
C PHE A 99 2.67 21.86 5.75
N PHE A 100 2.53 22.32 4.50
CA PHE A 100 2.72 23.73 4.16
C PHE A 100 1.71 24.63 4.86
N THR A 101 0.42 24.28 4.82
CA THR A 101 -0.63 25.00 5.56
C THR A 101 -0.36 24.98 7.07
N CYS A 102 0.12 23.87 7.63
CA CYS A 102 0.52 23.82 9.04
C CYS A 102 1.64 24.81 9.36
N GLN A 103 2.63 24.98 8.47
CA GLN A 103 3.69 25.98 8.69
C GLN A 103 3.14 27.42 8.64
N MET A 104 2.20 27.72 7.75
CA MET A 104 1.55 29.04 7.70
C MET A 104 0.77 29.36 8.98
N VAL A 105 0.03 28.39 9.53
CA VAL A 105 -0.73 28.61 10.77
C VAL A 105 0.20 28.76 11.98
N ARG A 106 1.31 28.01 12.01
CA ARG A 106 2.29 28.02 13.11
C ARG A 106 3.38 29.06 12.95
N GLU A 107 3.22 29.97 12.02
CA GLU A 107 4.21 30.95 11.66
C GLU A 107 4.59 31.88 12.82
N LYS A 108 3.61 32.28 13.64
CA LYS A 108 3.85 33.07 14.86
C LYS A 108 4.69 32.29 15.87
N GLU A 109 4.45 30.98 16.01
CA GLU A 109 5.23 30.10 16.89
C GLU A 109 6.68 30.00 16.40
N PHE A 110 6.88 29.86 15.08
CA PHE A 110 8.20 29.83 14.47
C PHE A 110 8.98 31.14 14.71
N LEU A 111 8.31 32.30 14.59
CA LEU A 111 8.95 33.59 14.86
C LEU A 111 9.37 33.73 16.34
N ILE A 112 8.51 33.30 17.27
CA ILE A 112 8.84 33.29 18.71
C ILE A 112 10.02 32.34 18.97
N TRP A 113 10.01 31.15 18.36
CA TRP A 113 11.09 30.16 18.46
C TRP A 113 12.44 30.70 17.97
N LYS A 114 12.43 31.44 16.85
CA LYS A 114 13.65 32.08 16.32
C LYS A 114 14.12 33.21 17.24
N ARG A 115 13.20 34.00 17.80
CA ARG A 115 13.52 35.10 18.74
C ARG A 115 14.06 34.61 20.07
N SER A 116 13.73 33.39 20.51
CA SER A 116 14.36 32.77 21.68
C SER A 116 15.78 32.23 21.42
N GLY A 117 16.39 32.57 20.29
CA GLY A 117 17.76 32.16 19.94
C GLY A 117 17.88 30.72 19.42
N SER A 118 16.76 30.05 19.16
CA SER A 118 16.77 28.67 18.66
C SER A 118 16.97 28.61 17.14
N SER A 119 17.65 27.57 16.66
CA SER A 119 17.98 27.42 15.23
C SER A 119 16.82 26.85 14.41
N THR A 120 16.77 27.14 13.11
CA THR A 120 15.79 26.54 12.18
C THR A 120 15.90 25.00 12.14
N LEU A 121 17.10 24.45 12.31
CA LEU A 121 17.29 23.00 12.37
C LEU A 121 16.59 22.38 13.60
N SER A 122 16.59 23.08 14.75
CA SER A 122 15.86 22.63 15.93
C SER A 122 14.34 22.64 15.72
N TRP A 123 13.83 23.61 14.94
CA TRP A 123 12.42 23.67 14.54
C TRP A 123 12.02 22.50 13.64
N VAL A 124 12.87 22.16 12.66
CA VAL A 124 12.68 20.98 11.81
C VAL A 124 12.62 19.72 12.67
N ARG A 125 13.62 19.50 13.55
CA ARG A 125 13.66 18.32 14.43
C ARG A 125 12.40 18.21 15.30
N PHE A 126 11.93 19.33 15.85
CA PHE A 126 10.71 19.37 16.66
C PHE A 126 9.47 18.98 15.84
N ASN A 127 9.30 19.54 14.64
CA ASN A 127 8.20 19.21 13.73
C ASN A 127 8.25 17.73 13.30
N LEU A 128 9.44 17.19 13.03
CA LEU A 128 9.62 15.78 12.68
C LEU A 128 9.23 14.85 13.84
N LEU A 129 9.61 15.18 15.07
CA LEU A 129 9.22 14.42 16.26
C LEU A 129 7.72 14.45 16.49
N GLU A 130 7.09 15.61 16.30
CA GLU A 130 5.64 15.77 16.42
C GLU A 130 4.88 14.88 15.44
N THR A 131 5.35 14.75 14.20
CA THR A 131 4.78 13.84 13.21
C THR A 131 5.09 12.36 13.49
N PHE A 132 6.27 12.08 14.04
CA PHE A 132 6.74 10.72 14.28
C PHE A 132 5.96 10.00 15.39
N PHE A 133 5.57 10.69 16.48
CA PHE A 133 4.86 10.03 17.59
C PHE A 133 3.51 9.43 17.16
N PRO A 134 2.59 10.18 16.52
CA PRO A 134 1.33 9.60 16.05
C PRO A 134 1.55 8.52 15.00
N LEU A 135 2.56 8.67 14.13
CA LEU A 135 2.91 7.67 13.12
C LEU A 135 3.30 6.33 13.77
N LEU A 136 4.16 6.35 14.80
CA LEU A 136 4.61 5.14 15.49
C LEU A 136 3.44 4.42 16.17
N VAL A 137 2.60 5.17 16.91
CA VAL A 137 1.41 4.62 17.57
C VAL A 137 0.46 4.02 16.54
N PHE A 138 0.23 4.73 15.42
CA PHE A 138 -0.61 4.24 14.34
C PHE A 138 -0.06 2.96 13.72
N ILE A 139 1.23 2.89 13.41
CA ILE A 139 1.87 1.69 12.86
C ILE A 139 1.71 0.50 13.80
N LEU A 140 1.90 0.71 15.10
CA LEU A 140 1.75 -0.35 16.11
C LEU A 140 0.31 -0.88 16.13
N ILE A 141 -0.67 0.01 16.22
CA ILE A 141 -2.11 -0.35 16.22
C ILE A 141 -2.46 -1.08 14.93
N PHE A 142 -2.03 -0.56 13.79
CA PHE A 142 -2.34 -1.16 12.49
C PHE A 142 -1.69 -2.54 12.35
N THR A 143 -0.46 -2.72 12.81
CA THR A 143 0.23 -4.02 12.80
C THR A 143 -0.56 -5.06 13.60
N ILE A 144 -0.99 -4.70 14.81
CA ILE A 144 -1.82 -5.57 15.65
C ILE A 144 -3.15 -5.88 14.96
N ALA A 145 -3.79 -4.87 14.36
CA ALA A 145 -5.02 -5.06 13.61
C ALA A 145 -4.83 -6.00 12.40
N THR A 146 -3.73 -5.88 11.65
CA THR A 146 -3.41 -6.80 10.55
C THR A 146 -3.21 -8.24 11.04
N MET A 147 -2.61 -8.44 12.21
CA MET A 147 -2.48 -9.76 12.82
C MET A 147 -3.84 -10.35 13.24
N VAL A 148 -4.66 -9.58 13.95
CA VAL A 148 -5.97 -10.03 14.46
C VAL A 148 -6.95 -10.28 13.32
N PHE A 149 -6.99 -9.36 12.35
CA PHE A 149 -7.92 -9.40 11.21
C PHE A 149 -7.28 -9.97 9.94
N GLN A 150 -6.29 -10.85 10.07
CA GLN A 150 -5.56 -11.42 8.93
C GLN A 150 -6.51 -12.01 7.88
N ARG A 151 -7.48 -12.82 8.30
CA ARG A 151 -8.46 -13.46 7.39
C ARG A 151 -9.29 -12.44 6.61
N PHE A 152 -9.65 -11.34 7.25
CA PHE A 152 -10.43 -10.27 6.63
C PHE A 152 -9.62 -9.59 5.52
N PHE A 153 -8.35 -9.24 5.79
CA PHE A 153 -7.47 -8.65 4.78
C PHE A 153 -7.22 -9.59 3.60
N VAL A 154 -7.00 -10.88 3.86
CA VAL A 154 -6.85 -11.90 2.80
C VAL A 154 -8.11 -11.93 1.91
N GLY A 155 -9.30 -11.96 2.51
CA GLY A 155 -10.56 -11.96 1.76
C GLY A 155 -10.71 -10.74 0.85
N ILE A 156 -10.38 -9.54 1.35
CA ILE A 156 -10.40 -8.31 0.55
C ILE A 156 -9.41 -8.39 -0.62
N ILE A 157 -8.17 -8.81 -0.36
CA ILE A 157 -7.12 -8.87 -1.40
C ILE A 157 -7.52 -9.85 -2.50
N LEU A 158 -8.05 -11.02 -2.15
CA LEU A 158 -8.50 -12.01 -3.12
C LEU A 158 -9.66 -11.49 -3.96
N GLN A 159 -10.67 -10.87 -3.32
CA GLN A 159 -11.79 -10.26 -4.03
C GLN A 159 -11.36 -9.14 -4.99
N LEU A 160 -10.36 -8.34 -4.60
CA LEU A 160 -9.83 -7.28 -5.44
C LEU A 160 -9.05 -7.84 -6.64
N HIS A 161 -8.22 -8.89 -6.46
CA HIS A 161 -7.60 -9.59 -7.58
C HIS A 161 -8.64 -10.07 -8.59
N LEU A 162 -9.69 -10.75 -8.11
CA LEU A 162 -10.76 -11.27 -8.97
C LEU A 162 -11.44 -10.16 -9.77
N LYS A 163 -11.87 -9.08 -9.10
CA LYS A 163 -12.54 -7.95 -9.76
C LYS A 163 -11.65 -7.25 -10.79
N ILE A 164 -10.37 -7.07 -10.47
CA ILE A 164 -9.44 -6.37 -11.37
C ILE A 164 -9.15 -7.22 -12.60
N ILE A 165 -8.96 -8.53 -12.43
CA ILE A 165 -8.73 -9.46 -13.54
C ILE A 165 -9.95 -9.58 -14.45
N GLU A 166 -11.15 -9.64 -13.88
CA GLU A 166 -12.41 -9.62 -14.63
C GLU A 166 -12.55 -8.31 -15.44
N SER A 167 -12.21 -7.17 -14.83
CA SER A 167 -12.30 -5.87 -15.50
C SER A 167 -11.27 -5.67 -16.63
N LEU A 168 -10.06 -6.23 -16.50
CA LEU A 168 -8.97 -6.03 -17.46
C LEU A 168 -9.03 -6.99 -18.64
N ASN A 169 -9.53 -8.22 -18.43
CA ASN A 169 -9.61 -9.24 -19.48
C ASN A 169 -10.96 -9.25 -20.21
N GLY A 170 -11.91 -8.40 -19.78
CA GLY A 170 -13.27 -8.36 -20.31
C GLY A 170 -14.08 -9.62 -19.96
N THR A 171 -15.41 -9.51 -20.03
CA THR A 171 -16.35 -10.63 -19.91
C THR A 171 -16.25 -11.67 -21.05
N GLN A 172 -15.19 -11.62 -21.86
CA GLN A 172 -14.81 -12.65 -22.82
C GLN A 172 -13.93 -13.72 -22.17
N THR A 173 -14.25 -14.14 -20.94
CA THR A 173 -13.98 -15.52 -20.57
C THR A 173 -14.98 -16.36 -21.36
N VAL A 174 -14.64 -16.65 -22.62
CA VAL A 174 -15.26 -17.77 -23.33
C VAL A 174 -14.98 -18.97 -22.41
N THR A 175 -15.99 -19.38 -21.65
CA THR A 175 -16.14 -20.77 -21.28
C THR A 175 -16.22 -21.50 -22.61
N GLU A 176 -15.08 -21.85 -23.19
CA GLU A 176 -15.02 -22.85 -24.25
C GLU A 176 -15.45 -24.15 -23.59
N GLN A 177 -16.76 -24.31 -23.50
CA GLN A 177 -17.43 -25.55 -23.21
C GLN A 177 -17.24 -26.37 -24.49
N PHE A 178 -16.04 -26.94 -24.64
CA PHE A 178 -15.73 -27.85 -25.74
C PHE A 178 -16.78 -28.96 -25.74
N ASP A 179 -17.32 -29.21 -26.95
CA ASP A 179 -18.34 -30.21 -27.23
C ASP A 179 -18.06 -31.53 -26.50
N SER A 180 -19.10 -32.00 -25.83
CA SER A 180 -19.12 -33.18 -24.96
C SER A 180 -19.03 -34.51 -25.72
N GLU A 181 -18.40 -34.57 -26.89
CA GLU A 181 -18.37 -35.79 -27.71
C GLU A 181 -17.14 -36.69 -27.48
N ASN A 182 -16.13 -36.27 -26.72
CA ASN A 182 -14.94 -37.09 -26.42
C ASN A 182 -14.55 -37.07 -24.93
N LEU A 183 -15.41 -37.64 -24.07
CA LEU A 183 -15.26 -37.65 -22.61
C LEU A 183 -14.90 -39.02 -22.02
N ASP A 184 -13.96 -39.75 -22.62
CA ASP A 184 -13.47 -41.04 -22.11
C ASP A 184 -12.26 -40.93 -21.16
N HIS A 185 -11.85 -39.71 -20.79
CA HIS A 185 -10.74 -39.52 -19.87
C HIS A 185 -11.18 -38.57 -18.77
N LEU A 186 -11.16 -39.09 -17.54
CA LEU A 186 -11.41 -38.36 -16.30
C LEU A 186 -10.25 -37.38 -16.05
N VAL A 187 -10.11 -36.37 -16.92
CA VAL A 187 -9.21 -35.25 -16.75
C VAL A 187 -9.85 -34.36 -15.70
N VAL A 188 -9.23 -34.27 -14.52
CA VAL A 188 -9.56 -33.26 -13.51
C VAL A 188 -9.46 -31.90 -14.20
N ARG A 189 -10.60 -31.36 -14.66
CA ARG A 189 -10.63 -30.17 -15.53
C ARG A 189 -10.01 -28.99 -14.79
N PHE A 190 -8.77 -28.63 -15.14
CA PHE A 190 -8.18 -27.37 -14.71
C PHE A 190 -9.03 -26.22 -15.27
N PRO A 191 -9.46 -25.26 -14.45
CA PRO A 191 -10.15 -24.10 -14.98
C PRO A 191 -9.18 -23.32 -15.87
N ARG A 192 -9.48 -23.23 -17.18
CA ARG A 192 -8.66 -22.48 -18.15
C ARG A 192 -8.85 -20.95 -18.06
N THR A 193 -9.68 -20.46 -17.13
CA THR A 193 -9.94 -19.03 -16.93
C THR A 193 -9.20 -18.50 -15.71
N ASN A 194 -8.55 -17.34 -15.86
CA ASN A 194 -7.76 -16.67 -14.79
C ASN A 194 -8.55 -16.49 -13.48
N GLN A 195 -9.88 -16.35 -13.57
CA GLN A 195 -10.79 -16.18 -12.44
C GLN A 195 -10.95 -17.47 -11.63
N ALA A 196 -11.12 -18.61 -12.28
CA ALA A 196 -11.30 -19.90 -11.62
C ALA A 196 -9.95 -20.47 -11.13
N LEU A 197 -8.84 -20.09 -11.77
CA LEU A 197 -7.49 -20.34 -11.27
C LEU A 197 -7.23 -19.64 -9.93
N ILE A 198 -7.56 -18.37 -9.79
CA ILE A 198 -7.39 -17.65 -8.50
C ILE A 198 -8.35 -18.15 -7.42
N GLN A 199 -9.57 -18.57 -7.78
CA GLN A 199 -10.48 -19.21 -6.84
C GLN A 199 -10.00 -20.60 -6.39
N SER A 200 -9.22 -21.30 -7.22
CA SER A 200 -8.64 -22.60 -6.89
C SER A 200 -7.34 -22.52 -6.08
N VAL A 201 -6.67 -21.35 -6.05
CA VAL A 201 -5.40 -21.13 -5.35
C VAL A 201 -5.64 -20.72 -3.90
N LEU A 202 -5.80 -21.72 -3.05
CA LEU A 202 -5.76 -21.55 -1.59
C LEU A 202 -4.31 -21.55 -1.12
N LEU A 203 -3.61 -20.41 -1.23
CA LEU A 203 -2.28 -20.29 -0.62
C LEU A 203 -2.38 -20.63 0.88
N PRO A 204 -1.40 -21.36 1.45
CA PRO A 204 -1.36 -21.65 2.87
C PRO A 204 -1.42 -20.38 3.73
N SER A 205 -2.03 -20.47 4.92
CA SER A 205 -2.15 -19.34 5.86
C SER A 205 -0.80 -18.69 6.21
N LYS A 206 0.27 -19.49 6.24
CA LYS A 206 1.66 -19.05 6.47
C LYS A 206 2.18 -18.15 5.35
N GLU A 207 1.83 -18.42 4.10
CA GLU A 207 2.25 -17.60 2.96
C GLU A 207 1.48 -16.29 2.93
N TRP A 208 0.18 -16.32 3.21
CA TRP A 208 -0.60 -15.10 3.38
C TRP A 208 -0.08 -14.22 4.51
N ALA A 209 0.31 -14.81 5.65
CA ALA A 209 0.94 -14.06 6.74
C ALA A 209 2.23 -13.38 6.25
N LYS A 210 3.11 -14.13 5.58
CA LYS A 210 4.36 -13.61 5.02
C LYS A 210 4.11 -12.45 4.05
N ILE A 211 3.17 -12.61 3.12
CA ILE A 211 2.78 -11.57 2.15
C ILE A 211 2.30 -10.31 2.87
N LEU A 212 1.41 -10.44 3.87
CA LEU A 212 0.88 -9.30 4.62
C LEU A 212 1.98 -8.59 5.42
N PHE A 213 2.92 -9.32 6.03
CA PHE A 213 4.05 -8.70 6.73
C PHE A 213 5.03 -8.01 5.78
N MET A 214 5.29 -8.60 4.61
CA MET A 214 6.10 -7.96 3.57
C MET A 214 5.44 -6.68 3.06
N ALA A 215 4.13 -6.72 2.82
CA ALA A 215 3.34 -5.56 2.43
C ALA A 215 3.36 -4.49 3.50
N LEU A 216 3.12 -4.85 4.76
CA LEU A 216 3.16 -3.94 5.90
C LEU A 216 4.54 -3.27 6.03
N GLY A 217 5.62 -4.04 5.95
CA GLY A 217 6.99 -3.51 6.00
C GLY A 217 7.28 -2.56 4.84
N GLN A 218 6.84 -2.90 3.63
CA GLN A 218 7.00 -2.03 2.46
C GLN A 218 6.18 -0.74 2.59
N THR A 219 4.94 -0.81 3.07
CA THR A 219 4.08 0.34 3.30
C THR A 219 4.68 1.26 4.37
N ILE A 220 5.10 0.72 5.52
CA ILE A 220 5.77 1.49 6.58
C ILE A 220 7.00 2.22 6.04
N ARG A 221 7.88 1.50 5.33
CA ARG A 221 9.08 2.09 4.73
C ARG A 221 8.73 3.23 3.79
N ASN A 222 7.74 3.04 2.91
CA ASN A 222 7.30 4.07 1.97
C ASN A 222 6.78 5.30 2.73
N PHE A 223 5.95 5.12 3.76
CA PHE A 223 5.42 6.22 4.57
C PHE A 223 6.52 7.03 5.26
N VAL A 224 7.49 6.36 5.87
CA VAL A 224 8.65 7.02 6.48
C VAL A 224 9.43 7.81 5.42
N LEU A 225 9.73 7.19 4.28
CA LEU A 225 10.46 7.85 3.19
C LEU A 225 9.67 8.96 2.49
N PHE A 226 8.34 9.04 2.65
CA PHE A 226 7.54 10.13 2.10
C PHE A 226 7.32 11.25 3.11
N ILE A 227 6.83 10.94 4.30
CA ILE A 227 6.42 11.94 5.29
C ILE A 227 7.58 12.84 5.70
N PHE A 228 8.75 12.27 6.01
CA PHE A 228 9.89 13.06 6.49
C PHE A 228 10.41 14.03 5.41
N PRO A 229 10.71 13.61 4.17
CA PRO A 229 11.12 14.53 3.12
C PRO A 229 10.06 15.55 2.72
N ILE A 230 8.78 15.18 2.72
CA ILE A 230 7.69 16.12 2.42
C ILE A 230 7.62 17.20 3.50
N GLN A 231 7.71 16.82 4.77
CA GLN A 231 7.68 17.79 5.86
C GLN A 231 8.88 18.74 5.83
N ILE A 232 10.08 18.23 5.55
CA ILE A 232 11.28 19.06 5.35
C ILE A 232 11.10 20.00 4.17
N SER A 233 10.58 19.49 3.05
CA SER A 233 10.29 20.29 1.85
C SER A 233 9.29 21.39 2.13
N ALA A 234 8.19 21.10 2.84
CA ALA A 234 7.18 22.07 3.22
C ALA A 234 7.76 23.20 4.08
N ILE A 235 8.59 22.87 5.06
CA ILE A 235 9.30 23.88 5.89
C ILE A 235 10.25 24.73 5.03
N GLY A 236 11.00 24.09 4.14
CA GLY A 236 11.93 24.77 3.23
C GLY A 236 11.23 25.73 2.27
N ILE A 237 10.16 25.28 1.61
CA ILE A 237 9.34 26.09 0.69
C ILE A 237 8.73 27.27 1.44
N HIS A 238 8.14 27.04 2.61
CA HIS A 238 7.58 28.11 3.44
C HIS A 238 8.64 29.15 3.84
N HIS A 239 9.82 28.69 4.28
CA HIS A 239 10.91 29.59 4.65
C HIS A 239 11.41 30.41 3.47
N TYR A 240 11.56 29.79 2.29
CA TYR A 240 11.95 30.47 1.06
C TYR A 240 10.91 31.52 0.64
N TRP A 241 9.64 31.14 0.60
CA TRP A 241 8.54 32.01 0.19
C TRP A 241 8.42 33.27 1.06
N ARG A 242 8.76 33.19 2.35
CA ARG A 242 8.58 34.31 3.28
C ARG A 242 9.79 35.23 3.45
N HIS A 243 10.99 34.76 3.16
CA HIS A 243 12.23 35.51 3.41
C HIS A 243 13.00 35.89 2.15
N LYS A 244 12.54 35.46 0.97
CA LYS A 244 13.15 35.78 -0.32
C LYS A 244 12.19 36.44 -1.32
N LEU A 245 10.90 36.54 -0.99
CA LEU A 245 9.93 37.46 -1.58
C LEU A 245 9.67 38.58 -0.56
#